data_AF-A0A0F4SY49-F1
#
_entry.id   AF-A0A0F4SY49-F1
#
_cell.length_a   1.000
_cell.length_b   1.000
_cell.length_c   1.000
_cell.angle_alpha   90.00
_cell.angle_beta   90.00
_cell.angle_gamma   90.00
#
_symmetry.space_group_name_H-M   'P 1'
#
loop_
_entity.id
_entity.type
_entity.pdbx_description
1 polymer ?
#
loop_
_entity_poly.entity_id
_entity_poly.type
_entity_poly.pdbx_seq_one_letter_code
_entity_poly.pdbx_strand_id
1 'polypeptide(L)'
;MNTKRLLIVCMACLSTTAWAIEPGPSSPYQQGTEQWMQLQIRGVVASPKLQTASATERDLAMQRWLNSFNYPIPEFYDQDTAGKITSGN
;
A
#
# COMPACT_ATOMS: atom_id res chain seq x y z
N MET A 1 14.61 -44.28 38.87
CA MET A 1 13.46 -43.52 38.33
C MET A 1 13.81 -42.03 38.13
N ASN A 2 15.04 -41.70 37.70
CA ASN A 2 15.55 -40.31 37.81
C ASN A 2 15.91 -39.71 36.44
N THR A 3 16.39 -40.52 35.49
CA THR A 3 16.80 -40.06 34.16
C THR A 3 15.63 -39.70 33.26
N LYS A 4 14.53 -40.49 33.29
CA LYS A 4 13.32 -40.21 32.50
C LYS A 4 12.62 -38.92 32.97
N ARG A 5 12.57 -38.68 34.28
CA ARG A 5 12.00 -37.45 34.85
C ARG A 5 12.86 -36.22 34.53
N LEU A 6 14.19 -36.38 34.60
CA LEU A 6 15.14 -35.33 34.20
C LEU A 6 14.98 -34.97 32.72
N LEU A 7 14.87 -35.96 31.83
CA LEU A 7 14.66 -35.72 30.40
C LEU A 7 13.36 -34.96 30.11
N ILE A 8 12.26 -35.30 30.79
CA ILE A 8 10.98 -34.61 30.62
C ILE A 8 11.10 -33.14 31.05
N VAL A 9 11.77 -32.87 32.18
CA VAL A 9 12.00 -31.50 32.66
C VAL A 9 12.89 -30.71 31.68
N CYS A 10 13.98 -31.30 31.20
CA CYS A 10 14.85 -30.66 30.21
C CYS A 10 14.10 -30.35 28.91
N MET A 11 13.24 -31.26 28.45
CA MET A 11 12.47 -31.08 27.21
C MET A 11 11.38 -30.01 27.36
N ALA A 12 10.81 -29.87 28.58
CA ALA A 12 9.86 -28.80 28.90
C ALA A 12 10.53 -27.43 29.05
N CYS A 13 11.80 -27.35 29.45
CA CYS A 13 12.54 -26.08 29.56
C CYS A 13 13.07 -25.55 28.22
N LEU A 14 13.18 -26.40 27.19
CA LEU A 14 13.65 -26.01 25.86
C LEU A 14 12.57 -25.29 25.02
N SER A 15 11.28 -25.44 25.34
CA SER A 15 10.18 -24.86 24.57
C SER A 15 9.89 -23.38 24.89
N THR A 16 10.50 -22.81 25.92
CA THR A 16 10.15 -21.47 26.43
C THR A 16 10.96 -20.32 25.82
N THR A 17 11.84 -20.57 24.85
CA THR A 17 12.65 -19.52 24.20
C THR A 17 12.08 -19.09 22.85
N ALA A 18 10.76 -18.94 22.75
CA ALA A 18 10.18 -18.13 21.67
C ALA A 18 10.40 -16.65 22.04
N TRP A 19 11.60 -16.14 21.80
CA TRP A 19 11.85 -14.70 21.82
C TRP A 19 11.02 -14.10 20.69
N ALA A 20 9.90 -13.47 21.04
CA ALA A 20 9.22 -12.59 20.11
C ALA A 20 10.24 -11.54 19.65
N ILE A 21 10.33 -11.32 18.34
CA ILE A 21 11.05 -10.17 17.78
C ILE A 21 10.65 -8.93 18.58
N GLU A 22 11.65 -8.16 19.03
CA GLU A 22 11.42 -6.91 19.74
C GLU A 22 10.41 -6.07 18.94
N PRO A 23 9.37 -5.52 19.59
CA PRO A 23 8.40 -4.69 18.91
C PRO A 23 9.13 -3.43 18.43
N GLY A 24 9.57 -3.46 17.17
CA GLY A 24 10.41 -2.45 16.60
C GLY A 24 10.71 -2.75 15.14
N PRO A 25 11.04 -1.70 14.37
CA PRO A 25 11.37 -1.81 12.96
C PRO A 25 12.58 -2.74 12.79
N SER A 26 12.45 -3.78 11.96
CA SER A 26 13.54 -4.75 11.76
C SER A 26 14.78 -4.14 11.10
N SER A 27 14.69 -2.90 10.59
CA SER A 27 15.81 -2.04 10.21
C SER A 27 15.39 -0.56 10.13
N PRO A 28 16.33 0.41 10.16
CA PRO A 28 16.03 1.82 9.95
C PRO A 28 15.31 2.13 8.63
N TYR A 29 15.54 1.33 7.58
CA TYR A 29 14.88 1.50 6.28
C TYR A 29 13.42 1.03 6.29
N GLN A 30 13.05 0.09 7.16
CA GLN A 30 11.67 -0.38 7.30
C GLN A 30 10.80 0.57 8.14
N GLN A 31 11.40 1.44 8.96
CA GLN A 31 10.67 2.40 9.78
C GLN A 31 9.71 3.25 8.96
N GLY A 32 10.18 3.79 7.84
CA GLY A 32 9.35 4.60 6.95
C GLY A 32 8.17 3.79 6.42
N THR A 33 8.42 2.57 5.95
CA THR A 33 7.38 1.67 5.42
C THR A 33 6.34 1.30 6.47
N GLU A 34 6.76 0.94 7.68
CA GLU A 34 5.87 0.61 8.78
C GLU A 34 5.04 1.82 9.22
N GLN A 35 5.64 3.01 9.28
CA GLN A 35 4.92 4.25 9.57
C GLN A 35 3.83 4.52 8.52
N TRP A 36 4.15 4.42 7.23
CA TRP A 36 3.17 4.59 6.15
C TRP A 36 2.04 3.56 6.23
N MET A 37 2.36 2.30 6.52
CA MET A 37 1.38 1.23 6.65
C MET A 37 0.44 1.46 7.84
N GLN A 38 0.98 1.90 8.99
CA GLN A 38 0.17 2.26 10.16
C GLN A 38 -0.74 3.46 9.88
N LEU A 39 -0.28 4.47 9.17
CA LEU A 39 -1.09 5.64 8.78
C LEU A 39 -2.24 5.24 7.85
N GLN A 40 -1.99 4.35 6.88
CA GLN A 40 -3.01 3.83 5.96
C GLN A 40 -4.07 3.00 6.69
N ILE A 41 -3.67 2.01 7.49
CA ILE A 41 -4.59 1.12 8.20
C ILE A 41 -5.47 1.90 9.18
N ARG A 42 -4.89 2.87 9.89
CA ARG A 42 -5.63 3.66 10.89
C ARG A 42 -6.47 4.78 10.27
N GLY A 43 -6.30 5.07 8.98
CA GLY A 43 -7.00 6.16 8.30
C GLY A 43 -6.67 7.56 8.87
N VAL A 44 -5.58 7.73 9.61
CA VAL A 44 -5.24 8.98 10.32
C VAL A 44 -5.03 10.15 9.35
N VAL A 45 -4.55 9.86 8.14
CA VAL A 45 -4.31 10.85 7.07
C VAL A 45 -5.35 10.72 5.95
N ALA A 46 -6.53 10.17 6.25
CA ALA A 46 -7.63 10.19 5.30
C ALA A 46 -8.04 11.65 5.01
N SER A 47 -8.30 11.96 3.74
CA SER A 47 -8.77 13.29 3.35
C SER A 47 -10.07 13.63 4.10
N PRO A 48 -10.18 14.79 4.76
CA PRO A 48 -11.44 15.25 5.35
C PRO A 48 -12.45 15.68 4.28
N LYS A 49 -12.00 15.85 3.04
CA LYS A 49 -12.86 16.18 1.90
C LYS A 49 -13.41 14.89 1.32
N LEU A 50 -14.69 14.65 1.58
CA LEU A 50 -15.43 13.56 0.96
C LEU A 50 -15.52 13.81 -0.54
N GLN A 51 -15.03 12.85 -1.33
CA GLN A 51 -15.25 12.86 -2.77
C GLN A 51 -16.64 12.29 -3.03
N THR A 52 -17.63 13.18 -3.15
CA THR A 52 -18.99 12.80 -3.51
C THR A 52 -19.18 13.00 -5.00
N ALA A 53 -19.56 11.94 -5.71
CA ALA A 53 -20.01 12.06 -7.10
C ALA A 53 -21.51 11.78 -7.16
N SER A 54 -22.26 12.67 -7.81
CA SER A 54 -23.66 12.44 -8.15
C SER A 54 -23.80 11.17 -9.00
N ALA A 55 -24.98 10.54 -9.01
CA ALA A 55 -25.26 9.43 -9.91
C ALA A 55 -25.00 9.81 -11.38
N THR A 56 -25.39 11.03 -11.77
CA THR A 56 -25.19 11.56 -13.11
C THR A 56 -23.71 11.72 -13.47
N GLU A 57 -22.87 12.16 -12.52
CA GLU A 57 -21.43 12.33 -12.73
C GLU A 57 -20.73 10.97 -12.85
N ARG A 58 -21.17 9.98 -12.07
CA ARG A 58 -20.68 8.60 -12.17
C ARG A 58 -21.00 8.00 -13.53
N ASP A 59 -22.22 8.21 -14.03
CA ASP A 59 -22.64 7.73 -15.36
C ASP A 59 -21.84 8.43 -16.48
N LEU A 60 -21.61 9.74 -16.37
CA LEU A 60 -20.81 10.48 -17.36
C LEU A 60 -19.34 10.04 -17.35
N ALA A 61 -18.76 9.79 -16.17
CA ALA A 61 -17.41 9.23 -16.05
C ALA A 61 -17.33 7.83 -16.68
N MET A 62 -18.34 6.99 -16.47
CA MET A 62 -18.43 5.67 -17.10
C MET A 62 -18.55 5.78 -18.63
N GLN A 63 -19.37 6.70 -19.13
CA GLN A 63 -19.47 6.96 -20.57
C GLN A 63 -18.14 7.44 -21.16
N ARG A 64 -17.42 8.34 -20.47
CA ARG A 64 -16.08 8.79 -20.90
C ARG A 64 -15.10 7.62 -20.96
N TRP A 65 -15.13 6.73 -19.97
CA TRP A 65 -14.29 5.53 -19.96
C TRP A 65 -14.61 4.61 -21.14
N LEU A 66 -15.90 4.33 -21.39
CA LEU A 66 -16.31 3.56 -22.57
C LEU A 66 -15.88 4.22 -23.88
N ASN A 67 -16.03 5.54 -24.00
CA ASN A 67 -15.62 6.29 -25.17
C ASN A 67 -14.10 6.26 -25.39
N SER A 68 -13.29 6.07 -24.34
CA SER A 68 -11.83 6.00 -24.48
C SER A 68 -11.37 4.81 -25.33
N PHE A 69 -12.14 3.72 -25.39
CA PHE A 69 -11.83 2.56 -26.22
C PHE A 69 -12.18 2.74 -27.70
N ASN A 70 -12.99 3.75 -28.03
CA ASN A 70 -13.37 4.03 -29.40
C ASN A 70 -12.29 4.82 -30.17
N TYR A 71 -11.31 5.38 -29.47
CA TYR A 71 -10.22 6.09 -30.11
C TYR A 71 -9.11 5.10 -30.49
N PRO A 72 -8.82 4.92 -31.79
CA PRO A 72 -7.71 4.08 -32.19
C PRO A 72 -6.41 4.68 -31.66
N ILE A 73 -5.50 3.82 -31.21
CA ILE A 73 -4.14 4.23 -30.86
C ILE A 73 -3.45 4.66 -32.17
N PRO A 74 -2.95 5.91 -32.27
CA PRO A 74 -2.23 6.33 -33.46
C PRO A 74 -0.94 5.51 -33.62
N GLU A 75 -0.63 5.08 -34.85
CA GLU A 75 0.65 4.43 -35.18
C GLU A 75 1.84 5.36 -34.93
N PHE A 76 1.62 6.67 -35.08
CA PHE A 76 2.61 7.71 -34.86
C PHE A 76 2.00 8.85 -34.05
N TYR A 77 2.71 9.29 -33.01
CA TYR A 77 2.43 10.53 -32.32
C TYR A 77 3.23 11.65 -33.01
N ASP A 78 2.54 12.72 -33.40
CA ASP A 78 3.22 13.91 -33.92
C ASP A 78 4.00 14.58 -32.77
N GLN A 79 5.31 14.75 -32.96
CA GLN A 79 6.24 15.28 -31.97
C GLN A 79 5.90 16.72 -31.57
N ASP A 80 5.22 17.47 -32.44
CA ASP A 80 4.82 18.86 -32.19
C ASP A 80 3.47 18.98 -31.46
N THR A 81 2.79 17.86 -31.19
CA THR A 81 1.49 17.83 -30.48
C THR A 81 1.64 17.73 -28.96
N ALA A 82 2.86 17.82 -28.43
CA ALA A 82 3.06 17.98 -27.00
C ALA A 82 2.46 19.32 -26.53
N GLY A 83 1.90 19.33 -25.31
CA GLY A 83 1.33 20.55 -24.73
C GLY A 83 2.39 21.67 -24.67
N LYS A 84 2.08 22.85 -25.21
CA LYS A 84 2.95 24.02 -25.14
C LYS A 84 3.01 24.52 -23.70
N ILE A 85 4.13 24.31 -23.02
CA ILE A 85 4.38 24.92 -21.72
C ILE A 85 4.85 26.36 -21.97
N THR A 86 4.00 27.34 -21.68
CA THR A 86 4.39 28.75 -21.71
C THR A 86 5.21 29.03 -20.45
N SER A 87 6.54 29.06 -20.56
CA SER A 87 7.39 29.56 -19.47
C SER A 87 7.30 31.08 -19.46
N GLY A 88 6.49 31.62 -18.55
CA GLY A 88 6.43 33.05 -18.28
C GLY A 88 7.66 33.48 -17.47
N ASN A 89 8.30 34.55 -17.90
CA ASN A 89 9.45 35.17 -17.23
C ASN A 89 9.00 36.34 -16.34
#